data_AF-A0A221WBU2-F1
#
_entry.id   AF-A0A221WBU2-F1
#
_cell.length_a   1.000
_cell.length_b   1.000
_cell.length_c   1.000
_cell.angle_alpha   90.00
_cell.angle_beta   90.00
_cell.angle_gamma   90.00
#
_symmetry.space_group_name_H-M   'P 1'
#
loop_
_entity.id
_entity.type
_entity.pdbx_description
1 polymer ?
#
loop_
_entity_poly.entity_id
_entity_poly.type
_entity_poly.pdbx_seq_one_letter_code
_entity_poly.pdbx_strand_id
1 'polypeptide(L)'
;MTSPDGDDPGASAATEPEPGEGRQHGRPGRRLTTDRIVATAVALADAEGLDALTMREIADRLGVTTMSLYRYVHTKAELVGRMVDAAYADAPTFAGTHWRERVWELARADWRTYHRHPWLLRVPETRPMLGPRVIASFDAALAALDGSGLNGSQRTSTLQLINHFVRGAASDSIEELRTRTESGLDAEQWWAERHPEIRRHAVSGRHVALGRLLTEKDFPPPQDGLVFGMERICDGIQALIDSAPVDDRNDRRCPSCDAPVVSGATGRPRAYCSAACRQRAYRARAT
;
A
#
# COMPACT_ATOMS: atom_id res chain seq x y z
N MET A 1 11.73 94.15 -24.09
CA MET A 1 12.81 94.74 -24.90
C MET A 1 14.10 94.36 -24.20
N THR A 2 14.91 93.40 -24.65
CA THR A 2 15.13 92.88 -26.01
C THR A 2 15.89 91.56 -25.85
N SER A 3 15.42 90.47 -26.49
CA SER A 3 16.23 89.27 -26.78
C SER A 3 17.38 89.63 -27.73
N PRO A 4 18.46 88.83 -27.76
CA PRO A 4 18.59 87.81 -28.81
C PRO A 4 19.14 86.47 -28.25
N ASP A 5 18.63 85.31 -28.68
CA ASP A 5 19.15 84.48 -29.79
C ASP A 5 20.68 84.34 -29.76
N GLY A 6 21.32 83.19 -29.66
CA GLY A 6 20.96 81.78 -29.77
C GLY A 6 22.25 81.07 -30.22
N ASP A 7 22.61 79.94 -29.61
CA ASP A 7 23.39 78.85 -30.24
C ASP A 7 23.71 77.75 -29.20
N ASP A 8 23.27 76.53 -29.51
CA ASP A 8 23.72 75.27 -28.93
C ASP A 8 24.33 74.49 -30.11
N PRO A 9 25.48 73.83 -29.97
CA PRO A 9 25.41 72.40 -29.64
C PRO A 9 26.62 71.89 -28.82
N GLY A 10 26.35 71.29 -27.67
CA GLY A 10 27.38 70.61 -26.86
C GLY A 10 26.87 69.34 -26.19
N ALA A 11 26.69 68.27 -26.97
CA ALA A 11 26.38 66.94 -26.47
C ALA A 11 27.46 66.45 -25.48
N SER A 12 27.09 66.21 -24.23
CA SER A 12 27.93 65.50 -23.25
C SER A 12 27.09 64.68 -22.26
N ALA A 13 27.25 63.36 -22.38
CA ALA A 13 27.13 62.33 -21.35
C ALA A 13 25.81 62.23 -20.55
N ALA A 14 24.88 61.42 -21.07
CA ALA A 14 23.91 60.71 -20.25
C ALA A 14 24.63 59.61 -19.46
N THR A 15 24.69 59.74 -18.14
CA THR A 15 25.13 58.69 -17.20
C THR A 15 24.13 57.54 -17.24
N GLU A 16 24.57 56.38 -17.72
CA GLU A 16 23.85 55.11 -17.64
C GLU A 16 23.70 54.69 -16.16
N PRO A 17 22.52 54.23 -15.71
CA PRO A 17 22.39 53.62 -14.38
C PRO A 17 22.99 52.21 -14.39
N GLU A 18 23.90 51.98 -13.44
CA GLU A 18 24.55 50.71 -13.11
C GLU A 18 23.58 49.50 -13.18
N PRO A 19 23.94 48.40 -13.88
CA PRO A 19 23.13 47.19 -13.90
C PRO A 19 23.14 46.55 -12.50
N GLY A 20 21.97 46.56 -11.88
CA GLY A 20 21.73 46.04 -10.53
C GLY A 20 22.30 44.64 -10.33
N GLU A 21 22.94 44.50 -9.16
CA GLU A 21 23.42 43.25 -8.59
C GLU A 21 22.41 42.13 -8.79
N GLY A 22 22.71 41.26 -9.75
CA GLY A 22 22.02 40.00 -9.91
C GLY A 22 22.12 39.24 -8.60
N ARG A 23 20.99 39.09 -7.91
CA ARG A 23 20.82 38.14 -6.81
C ARG A 23 21.26 36.77 -7.32
N GLN A 24 22.48 36.38 -6.98
CA GLN A 24 23.08 35.09 -7.30
C GLN A 24 22.30 33.98 -6.57
N HIS A 25 21.17 33.56 -7.14
CA HIS A 25 20.49 32.32 -6.76
C HIS A 25 21.16 31.17 -7.49
N GLY A 26 22.08 30.50 -6.80
CA GLY A 26 22.68 29.29 -7.33
C GLY A 26 23.84 28.77 -6.50
N ARG A 27 23.59 28.39 -5.25
CA ARG A 27 24.46 27.40 -4.58
C ARG A 27 24.64 26.21 -5.55
N PRO A 28 25.81 25.55 -5.67
CA PRO A 28 26.05 24.53 -6.70
C PRO A 28 25.03 23.39 -6.57
N GLY A 29 23.95 23.53 -7.33
CA GLY A 29 22.78 22.70 -7.19
C GLY A 29 23.08 21.38 -7.85
N ARG A 30 23.01 20.29 -7.08
CA ARG A 30 22.85 18.95 -7.65
C ARG A 30 21.81 19.05 -8.77
N ARG A 31 22.04 18.39 -9.92
CA ARG A 31 21.09 18.43 -11.05
C ARG A 31 19.70 18.00 -10.60
N LEU A 32 18.66 18.63 -11.13
CA LEU A 32 17.28 18.21 -10.92
C LEU A 32 17.08 16.84 -11.59
N THR A 33 16.54 15.88 -10.84
CA THR A 33 16.24 14.52 -11.31
C THR A 33 14.89 14.10 -10.78
N THR A 34 14.24 13.16 -11.46
CA THR A 34 12.95 12.62 -11.04
C THR A 34 13.01 12.05 -9.62
N ASP A 35 14.05 11.29 -9.29
CA ASP A 35 14.21 10.70 -7.95
C ASP A 35 14.31 11.76 -6.86
N ARG A 36 14.94 12.90 -7.14
CA ARG A 36 15.01 14.01 -6.17
C ARG A 36 13.66 14.70 -5.99
N ILE A 37 12.88 14.84 -7.05
CA ILE A 37 11.53 15.38 -6.99
C ILE A 37 10.65 14.45 -6.14
N VAL A 38 10.69 13.15 -6.42
CA VAL A 38 9.91 12.13 -5.70
C VAL A 38 10.33 12.05 -4.24
N ALA A 39 11.63 12.00 -3.93
CA ALA A 39 12.12 11.96 -2.55
C ALA A 39 11.71 13.22 -1.75
N THR A 40 11.74 14.39 -2.37
CA THR A 40 11.30 15.64 -1.72
C THR A 40 9.79 15.63 -1.48
N ALA A 41 9.02 15.11 -2.44
CA ALA A 41 7.57 14.98 -2.34
C ALA A 41 7.16 13.98 -1.24
N VAL A 42 7.84 12.83 -1.13
CA VAL A 42 7.65 11.86 -0.04
C VAL A 42 7.97 12.49 1.31
N ALA A 43 9.12 13.15 1.45
CA ALA A 43 9.49 13.81 2.71
C ALA A 43 8.49 14.91 3.13
N LEU A 44 7.96 15.67 2.16
CA LEU A 44 6.89 16.65 2.42
C LEU A 44 5.60 15.96 2.89
N ALA A 45 5.18 14.89 2.22
CA ALA A 45 3.97 14.17 2.58
C ALA A 45 4.09 13.42 3.92
N ASP A 46 5.29 12.95 4.28
CA ASP A 46 5.56 12.35 5.59
C ASP A 46 5.45 13.37 6.73
N ALA A 47 5.92 14.59 6.51
CA ALA A 47 5.92 15.66 7.52
C ALA A 47 4.57 16.36 7.67
N GLU A 48 3.89 16.65 6.55
CA GLU A 48 2.74 17.58 6.52
C GLU A 48 1.49 16.95 5.88
N GLY A 49 1.57 15.69 5.45
CA GLY A 49 0.47 15.00 4.81
C GLY A 49 0.30 15.34 3.32
N LEU A 50 -0.62 14.61 2.69
CA LEU A 50 -0.86 14.69 1.24
C LEU A 50 -1.54 15.99 0.79
N ASP A 51 -2.20 16.69 1.72
CA ASP A 51 -2.90 17.95 1.45
C ASP A 51 -1.92 19.11 1.25
N ALA A 52 -0.78 19.10 1.97
CA ALA A 52 0.31 20.07 1.79
C ALA A 52 1.10 19.87 0.49
N LEU A 53 0.95 18.72 -0.18
CA LEU A 53 1.66 18.39 -1.40
C LEU A 53 1.21 19.25 -2.58
N THR A 54 1.97 20.29 -2.90
CA THR A 54 1.77 21.15 -4.09
C THR A 54 3.04 21.25 -4.93
N MET A 55 2.88 21.47 -6.24
CA MET A 55 4.03 21.66 -7.14
C MET A 55 4.86 22.90 -6.77
N ARG A 56 4.23 23.92 -6.17
CA ARG A 56 4.93 25.11 -5.67
C ARG A 56 5.81 24.75 -4.48
N GLU A 57 5.25 24.10 -3.46
CA GLU A 57 5.99 23.72 -2.25
C GLU A 57 7.20 22.82 -2.57
N ILE A 58 7.04 21.88 -3.49
CA ILE A 58 8.15 21.03 -3.96
C ILE A 58 9.24 21.87 -4.66
N ALA A 59 8.84 22.83 -5.50
CA ALA A 59 9.76 23.69 -6.23
C ALA A 59 10.57 24.58 -5.27
N ASP A 60 9.89 25.15 -4.28
CA ASP A 60 10.48 26.00 -3.25
C ASP A 60 11.51 25.23 -2.43
N ARG A 61 11.19 24.01 -1.97
CA ARG A 61 12.14 23.12 -1.27
C ARG A 61 13.34 22.72 -2.10
N LEU A 62 13.16 22.58 -3.41
CA LEU A 62 14.24 22.23 -4.34
C LEU A 62 15.03 23.45 -4.82
N GLY A 63 14.59 24.67 -4.53
CA GLY A 63 15.20 25.91 -5.01
C GLY A 63 15.11 26.06 -6.53
N VAL A 64 14.03 25.58 -7.15
CA VAL A 64 13.81 25.64 -8.60
C VAL A 64 12.45 26.27 -8.92
N THR A 65 12.22 26.62 -10.18
CA THR A 65 10.89 27.08 -10.62
C THR A 65 9.94 25.90 -10.78
N THR A 66 8.64 26.11 -10.55
CA THR A 66 7.61 25.08 -10.78
C THR A 66 7.63 24.58 -12.23
N MET A 67 7.89 25.46 -13.20
CA MET A 67 8.06 25.10 -14.62
C MET A 67 9.18 24.08 -14.85
N SER A 68 10.24 24.11 -14.02
CA SER A 68 11.34 23.14 -14.13
C SER A 68 10.91 21.73 -13.74
N LEU A 69 9.95 21.57 -12.81
CA LEU A 69 9.42 20.28 -12.37
C LEU A 69 8.59 19.59 -13.44
N TYR A 70 7.80 20.35 -14.20
CA TYR A 70 6.92 19.83 -15.24
C TYR A 70 7.65 19.14 -16.40
N ARG A 71 8.97 19.32 -16.53
CA ARG A 71 9.81 18.55 -17.45
C ARG A 71 10.01 17.08 -17.04
N TYR A 72 9.79 16.77 -15.76
CA TYR A 72 10.01 15.44 -15.19
C TYR A 72 8.72 14.76 -14.78
N VAL A 73 7.73 15.54 -14.33
CA VAL A 73 6.44 15.04 -13.85
C VAL A 73 5.34 16.00 -14.28
N HIS A 74 4.38 15.51 -15.09
CA HIS A 74 3.41 16.37 -15.77
C HIS A 74 2.19 16.69 -14.89
N THR A 75 1.86 15.82 -13.95
CA THR A 75 0.66 15.97 -13.11
C THR A 75 0.92 15.57 -11.66
N LYS A 76 0.12 16.12 -10.72
CA LYS A 76 0.14 15.68 -9.31
C LYS A 76 -0.20 14.18 -9.20
N ALA A 77 -1.10 13.66 -10.02
CA ALA A 77 -1.44 12.24 -10.02
C ALA A 77 -0.25 11.35 -10.43
N GLU A 78 0.49 11.75 -11.47
CA GLU A 78 1.73 11.07 -11.87
C GLU A 78 2.78 11.11 -10.74
N LEU A 79 2.94 12.26 -10.09
CA LEU A 79 3.84 12.40 -8.95
C LEU A 79 3.46 11.44 -7.82
N VAL A 80 2.18 11.42 -7.44
CA VAL A 80 1.66 10.55 -6.38
C VAL A 80 1.90 9.08 -6.73
N GLY A 81 1.70 8.66 -7.99
CA GLY A 81 2.01 7.30 -8.42
C GLY A 81 3.48 6.93 -8.25
N ARG A 82 4.40 7.85 -8.57
CA ARG A 82 5.84 7.67 -8.34
C ARG A 82 6.22 7.68 -6.86
N MET A 83 5.54 8.51 -6.05
CA MET A 83 5.72 8.53 -4.60
C MET A 83 5.28 7.21 -3.98
N VAL A 84 4.13 6.66 -4.39
CA VAL A 84 3.67 5.34 -3.93
C VAL A 84 4.72 4.29 -4.25
N ASP A 85 5.22 4.23 -5.48
CA ASP A 85 6.26 3.27 -5.85
C ASP A 85 7.53 3.43 -5.01
N ALA A 86 7.96 4.66 -4.74
CA ALA A 86 9.14 4.94 -3.92
C ALA A 86 8.94 4.64 -2.42
N ALA A 87 7.70 4.66 -1.93
CA ALA A 87 7.38 4.37 -0.52
C ALA A 87 7.44 2.86 -0.22
N TYR A 88 7.19 2.02 -1.22
CA TYR A 88 7.47 0.59 -1.09
C TYR A 88 8.99 0.37 -1.14
N ALA A 89 9.51 -0.32 -0.11
CA ALA A 89 10.91 -0.72 -0.06
C ALA A 89 11.24 -1.72 -1.19
N ASP A 90 12.49 -2.14 -1.27
CA ASP A 90 12.83 -3.32 -2.08
C ASP A 90 11.98 -4.52 -1.62
N ALA A 91 11.69 -5.43 -2.56
CA ALA A 91 10.81 -6.56 -2.31
C ALA A 91 11.19 -7.31 -1.02
N PRO A 92 10.23 -7.62 -0.13
CA PRO A 92 10.54 -8.27 1.14
C PRO A 92 11.21 -9.62 0.89
N THR A 93 12.30 -9.86 1.62
CA THR A 93 12.90 -11.19 1.72
C THR A 93 12.34 -11.87 2.95
N PHE A 94 11.89 -13.11 2.78
CA PHE A 94 11.24 -13.84 3.86
C PHE A 94 12.22 -14.80 4.55
N ALA A 95 12.23 -14.78 5.88
CA ALA A 95 12.99 -15.74 6.69
C ALA A 95 12.15 -17.00 7.00
N GLY A 96 10.83 -16.83 7.06
CA GLY A 96 9.87 -17.89 7.37
C GLY A 96 9.90 -19.06 6.39
N THR A 97 9.88 -20.26 6.94
CA THR A 97 9.84 -21.52 6.16
C THR A 97 8.41 -21.92 5.82
N HIS A 98 7.45 -21.57 6.68
CA HIS A 98 6.03 -21.83 6.48
C HIS A 98 5.30 -20.60 5.92
N TRP A 99 4.26 -20.81 5.10
CA TRP A 99 3.49 -19.70 4.49
C TRP A 99 2.95 -18.73 5.55
N ARG A 100 2.54 -19.26 6.71
CA ARG A 100 2.00 -18.46 7.82
C ARG A 100 3.03 -17.47 8.36
N GLU A 101 4.27 -17.89 8.52
CA GLU A 101 5.37 -17.04 8.98
C GLU A 101 5.65 -15.92 7.96
N ARG A 102 5.71 -16.27 6.67
CA ARG A 102 5.94 -15.29 5.60
C ARG A 102 4.81 -14.26 5.46
N VAL A 103 3.56 -14.69 5.65
CA VAL A 103 2.39 -13.79 5.69
C VAL A 103 2.50 -12.81 6.87
N TRP A 104 2.95 -13.25 8.03
CA TRP A 104 3.21 -12.36 9.16
C TRP A 104 4.33 -11.36 8.88
N GLU A 105 5.40 -11.79 8.21
CA GLU A 105 6.47 -10.90 7.78
C GLU A 105 5.99 -9.85 6.78
N LEU A 106 5.13 -10.24 5.83
CA LEU A 106 4.47 -9.33 4.89
C LEU A 106 3.59 -8.31 5.64
N ALA A 107 2.70 -8.77 6.51
CA ALA A 107 1.83 -7.90 7.30
C ALA A 107 2.63 -6.88 8.14
N ARG A 108 3.75 -7.30 8.74
CA ARG A 108 4.66 -6.39 9.47
C ARG A 108 5.40 -5.43 8.55
N ALA A 109 5.72 -5.82 7.31
CA ALA A 109 6.34 -4.93 6.34
C ALA A 109 5.35 -3.84 5.92
N ASP A 110 4.12 -4.22 5.57
CA ASP A 110 3.05 -3.28 5.21
C ASP A 110 2.70 -2.34 6.37
N TRP A 111 2.57 -2.88 7.59
CA TRP A 111 2.37 -2.09 8.80
C TRP A 111 3.45 -1.01 8.97
N ARG A 112 4.73 -1.40 8.85
CA ARG A 112 5.86 -0.45 8.95
C ARG A 112 5.82 0.60 7.84
N THR A 113 5.42 0.22 6.63
CA THR A 113 5.27 1.14 5.50
C THR A 113 4.18 2.17 5.76
N TYR A 114 3.00 1.76 6.24
CA TYR A 114 1.93 2.69 6.58
C TYR A 114 2.28 3.64 7.73
N HIS A 115 2.94 3.14 8.78
CA HIS A 115 3.38 3.99 9.89
C HIS A 115 4.49 4.96 9.49
N ARG A 116 5.36 4.58 8.56
CA ARG A 116 6.39 5.48 8.00
C ARG A 116 5.80 6.52 7.06
N HIS A 117 4.83 6.12 6.26
CA HIS A 117 4.23 6.95 5.21
C HIS A 117 2.69 7.02 5.36
N PRO A 118 2.14 7.67 6.39
CA PRO A 118 0.69 7.68 6.67
C PRO A 118 -0.19 8.21 5.53
N TRP A 119 0.38 9.05 4.65
CA TRP A 119 -0.32 9.57 3.47
C TRP A 119 -0.72 8.48 2.47
N LEU A 120 -0.11 7.30 2.50
CA LEU A 120 -0.51 6.14 1.68
C LEU A 120 -1.96 5.73 1.94
N LEU A 121 -2.46 5.89 3.18
CA LEU A 121 -3.83 5.57 3.56
C LEU A 121 -4.87 6.50 2.92
N ARG A 122 -4.44 7.63 2.34
CA ARG A 122 -5.29 8.60 1.64
C ARG A 122 -5.28 8.42 0.12
N VAL A 123 -4.41 7.55 -0.40
CA VAL A 123 -4.35 7.25 -1.83
C VAL A 123 -5.43 6.24 -2.21
N PRO A 124 -6.28 6.50 -3.22
CA PRO A 124 -7.30 5.54 -3.66
C PRO A 124 -6.70 4.27 -4.27
N GLU A 125 -7.20 3.11 -3.85
CA GLU A 125 -6.71 1.80 -4.33
C GLU A 125 -7.39 1.33 -5.63
N THR A 126 -8.43 2.03 -6.09
CA THR A 126 -9.26 1.61 -7.22
C THR A 126 -8.52 1.60 -8.57
N ARG A 127 -7.33 2.21 -8.64
CA ARG A 127 -6.43 2.19 -9.80
C ARG A 127 -4.99 2.11 -9.32
N PRO A 128 -4.48 0.92 -8.98
CA PRO A 128 -3.11 0.78 -8.48
C PRO A 128 -2.12 1.26 -9.53
N MET A 129 -1.23 2.16 -9.11
CA MET A 129 -0.14 2.64 -9.94
C MET A 129 0.92 1.53 -9.99
N LEU A 130 1.05 0.87 -11.14
CA LEU A 130 1.93 -0.27 -11.34
C LEU A 130 3.37 0.20 -11.59
N GLY A 131 4.03 0.67 -10.53
CA GLY A 131 5.47 0.94 -10.56
C GLY A 131 6.31 -0.34 -10.32
N PRO A 132 7.61 -0.34 -10.68
CA PRO A 132 8.47 -1.51 -10.55
C PRO A 132 8.57 -2.07 -9.13
N ARG A 133 8.61 -1.21 -8.11
CA ARG A 133 8.73 -1.64 -6.70
C ARG A 133 7.41 -2.21 -6.20
N VAL A 134 6.28 -1.61 -6.58
CA VAL A 134 4.94 -2.15 -6.27
C VAL A 134 4.76 -3.54 -6.89
N ILE A 135 5.15 -3.72 -8.16
CA ILE A 135 5.08 -5.02 -8.82
C ILE A 135 5.99 -6.04 -8.14
N ALA A 136 7.23 -5.67 -7.80
CA ALA A 136 8.15 -6.56 -7.10
C ALA A 136 7.64 -6.95 -5.71
N SER A 137 7.02 -6.02 -4.98
CA SER A 137 6.38 -6.29 -3.69
C SER A 137 5.19 -7.24 -3.83
N PHE A 138 4.38 -7.08 -4.88
CA PHE A 138 3.25 -7.97 -5.16
C PHE A 138 3.71 -9.38 -5.54
N ASP A 139 4.76 -9.51 -6.36
CA ASP A 139 5.36 -10.79 -6.72
C ASP A 139 5.91 -11.53 -5.49
N ALA A 140 6.65 -10.82 -4.62
CA ALA A 140 7.10 -11.38 -3.35
C ALA A 140 5.93 -11.80 -2.44
N ALA A 141 4.87 -11.00 -2.36
CA ALA A 141 3.68 -11.35 -1.60
C ALA A 141 3.01 -12.64 -2.12
N LEU A 142 2.95 -12.84 -3.45
CA LEU A 142 2.47 -14.09 -4.04
C LEU A 142 3.38 -15.28 -3.67
N ALA A 143 4.69 -15.10 -3.73
CA ALA A 143 5.66 -16.11 -3.33
C ALA A 143 5.58 -16.47 -1.84
N ALA A 144 5.15 -15.55 -0.98
CA ALA A 144 4.93 -15.83 0.44
C ALA A 144 3.93 -16.97 0.67
N LEU A 145 2.95 -17.13 -0.23
CA LEU A 145 1.92 -18.17 -0.18
C LEU A 145 2.32 -19.46 -0.92
N ASP A 146 3.54 -19.58 -1.43
CA ASP A 146 4.00 -20.82 -2.05
C ASP A 146 4.01 -21.98 -1.05
N GLY A 147 3.63 -23.16 -1.53
CA GLY A 147 3.51 -24.37 -0.70
C GLY A 147 2.30 -24.38 0.26
N SER A 148 1.44 -23.35 0.27
CA SER A 148 0.25 -23.30 1.12
C SER A 148 -0.88 -24.24 0.69
N GLY A 149 -0.88 -24.73 -0.56
CA GLY A 149 -2.00 -25.48 -1.13
C GLY A 149 -3.11 -24.60 -1.73
N LEU A 150 -3.02 -23.27 -1.62
CA LEU A 150 -3.96 -22.34 -2.25
C LEU A 150 -3.75 -22.27 -3.77
N ASN A 151 -4.86 -22.26 -4.52
CA ASN A 151 -4.85 -22.00 -5.96
C ASN A 151 -4.63 -20.50 -6.26
N GLY A 152 -4.36 -20.16 -7.52
CA GLY A 152 -4.00 -18.79 -7.91
C GLY A 152 -5.07 -17.73 -7.55
N SER A 153 -6.36 -18.06 -7.69
CA SER A 153 -7.44 -17.13 -7.31
C SER A 153 -7.47 -16.92 -5.79
N GLN A 154 -7.37 -18.01 -5.03
CA GLN A 154 -7.32 -17.96 -3.57
C GLN A 154 -6.11 -17.17 -3.08
N ARG A 155 -4.92 -17.35 -3.67
CA ARG A 155 -3.72 -16.58 -3.29
C ARG A 155 -3.95 -15.08 -3.44
N THR A 156 -4.45 -14.63 -4.59
CA THR A 156 -4.73 -13.21 -4.82
C THR A 156 -5.78 -12.67 -3.85
N SER A 157 -6.88 -13.40 -3.63
CA SER A 157 -7.92 -13.00 -2.67
C SER A 157 -7.41 -12.97 -1.22
N THR A 158 -6.55 -13.92 -0.83
CA THR A 158 -5.90 -13.95 0.48
C THR A 158 -5.01 -12.73 0.69
N LEU A 159 -4.19 -12.37 -0.30
CA LEU A 159 -3.35 -11.18 -0.21
C LEU A 159 -4.19 -9.89 -0.12
N GLN A 160 -5.26 -9.78 -0.89
CA GLN A 160 -6.18 -8.64 -0.79
C GLN A 160 -6.84 -8.54 0.59
N LEU A 161 -7.28 -9.68 1.15
CA LEU A 161 -7.84 -9.73 2.50
C LEU A 161 -6.84 -9.22 3.55
N ILE A 162 -5.60 -9.72 3.50
CA ILE A 162 -4.54 -9.32 4.43
C ILE A 162 -4.23 -7.83 4.26
N ASN A 163 -4.06 -7.35 3.03
CA ASN A 163 -3.76 -5.95 2.76
C ASN A 163 -4.85 -5.01 3.30
N HIS A 164 -6.13 -5.27 2.99
CA HIS A 164 -7.23 -4.46 3.50
C HIS A 164 -7.29 -4.45 5.03
N PHE A 165 -7.04 -5.61 5.66
CA PHE A 165 -7.02 -5.72 7.10
C PHE A 165 -5.87 -4.91 7.73
N VAL A 166 -4.62 -5.12 7.27
CA VAL A 166 -3.44 -4.41 7.78
C VAL A 166 -3.57 -2.91 7.57
N ARG A 167 -4.07 -2.49 6.41
CA ARG A 167 -4.35 -1.08 6.10
C ARG A 167 -5.37 -0.47 7.06
N GLY A 168 -6.46 -1.19 7.35
CA GLY A 168 -7.46 -0.76 8.32
C GLY A 168 -6.88 -0.63 9.73
N ALA A 169 -6.19 -1.67 10.20
CA ALA A 169 -5.56 -1.68 11.51
C ALA A 169 -4.49 -0.58 11.66
N ALA A 170 -3.68 -0.32 10.62
CA ALA A 170 -2.70 0.75 10.61
C ALA A 170 -3.38 2.13 10.61
N SER A 171 -4.50 2.29 9.90
CA SER A 171 -5.29 3.53 9.92
C SER A 171 -5.80 3.84 11.31
N ASP A 172 -6.38 2.86 11.99
CA ASP A 172 -6.88 3.02 13.36
C ASP A 172 -5.72 3.36 14.33
N SER A 173 -4.59 2.66 14.22
CA SER A 173 -3.42 2.91 15.06
C SER A 173 -2.82 4.30 14.86
N ILE A 174 -2.71 4.76 13.62
CA ILE A 174 -2.20 6.11 13.31
C ILE A 174 -3.15 7.19 13.82
N GLU A 175 -4.47 6.99 13.68
CA GLU A 175 -5.47 7.93 14.19
C GLU A 175 -5.48 7.99 15.71
N GLU A 176 -5.28 6.85 16.38
CA GLU A 176 -5.14 6.79 17.82
C GLU A 176 -3.91 7.57 18.31
N LEU A 177 -2.76 7.43 17.63
CA LEU A 177 -1.56 8.20 17.94
C LEU A 177 -1.76 9.71 17.77
N ARG A 178 -2.49 10.14 16.74
CA ARG A 178 -2.86 11.55 16.53
C ARG A 178 -3.78 12.04 17.64
N THR A 179 -4.85 11.31 17.92
CA THR A 179 -5.81 11.62 18.98
C THR A 179 -5.10 11.75 20.32
N ARG A 180 -4.17 10.84 20.64
CA ARG A 180 -3.36 10.90 21.86
C ARG A 180 -2.47 12.13 21.92
N THR A 181 -1.88 12.52 20.79
CA THR A 181 -1.04 13.73 20.71
C THR A 181 -1.85 15.01 20.90
N GLU A 182 -3.07 15.06 20.37
CA GLU A 182 -3.95 16.25 20.44
C GLU A 182 -4.70 16.34 21.77
N SER A 183 -5.21 15.23 22.28
CA SER A 183 -6.02 15.17 23.51
C SER A 183 -5.20 14.94 24.79
N GLY A 184 -3.98 14.40 24.66
CA GLY A 184 -3.13 13.99 25.78
C GLY A 184 -3.55 12.68 26.48
N LEU A 185 -4.63 12.03 26.03
CA LEU A 185 -5.17 10.80 26.63
C LEU A 185 -4.73 9.57 25.84
N ASP A 186 -4.24 8.54 26.53
CA ASP A 186 -4.07 7.22 25.90
C ASP A 186 -5.42 6.50 25.71
N ALA A 187 -5.43 5.37 24.98
CA ALA A 187 -6.67 4.65 24.70
C ALA A 187 -7.39 4.17 25.97
N GLU A 188 -6.65 3.71 26.99
CA GLU A 188 -7.25 3.22 28.23
C GLU A 188 -7.95 4.37 28.97
N GLN A 189 -7.31 5.52 29.07
CA GLN A 189 -7.88 6.75 29.64
C GLN A 189 -9.09 7.23 28.83
N TRP A 190 -8.98 7.25 27.50
CA TRP A 190 -10.08 7.65 26.62
C TRP A 190 -11.30 6.73 26.79
N TRP A 191 -11.09 5.41 26.85
CA TRP A 191 -12.17 4.44 27.11
C TRP A 191 -12.73 4.59 28.52
N ALA A 192 -11.90 4.82 29.53
CA ALA A 192 -12.33 5.03 30.92
C ALA A 192 -13.23 6.27 31.05
N GLU A 193 -12.93 7.36 30.35
CA GLU A 193 -13.76 8.57 30.33
C GLU A 193 -15.13 8.36 29.67
N ARG A 194 -15.22 7.54 28.61
CA ARG A 194 -16.48 7.25 27.90
C ARG A 194 -17.25 6.06 28.46
N HIS A 195 -16.63 5.22 29.27
CA HIS A 195 -17.25 4.05 29.88
C HIS A 195 -18.59 4.37 30.61
N PRO A 196 -18.75 5.50 31.33
CA PRO A 196 -20.03 5.87 31.95
C PRO A 196 -21.17 6.09 30.94
N GLU A 197 -20.87 6.61 29.75
CA GLU A 197 -21.87 6.83 28.70
C GLU A 197 -22.31 5.49 28.09
N ILE A 198 -21.35 4.65 27.71
CA ILE A 198 -21.62 3.29 27.21
C ILE A 198 -22.45 2.50 28.23
N ARG A 199 -22.10 2.60 29.51
CA ARG A 199 -22.85 1.99 30.61
C ARG A 199 -24.29 2.48 30.68
N ARG A 200 -24.56 3.79 30.54
CA ARG A 200 -25.93 4.33 30.51
C ARG A 200 -26.75 3.70 29.38
N HIS A 201 -26.17 3.54 28.20
CA HIS A 201 -26.84 2.88 27.07
C HIS A 201 -27.07 1.40 27.34
N ALA A 202 -26.08 0.70 27.87
CA ALA A 202 -26.18 -0.72 28.19
C ALA A 202 -27.27 -1.04 29.22
N VAL A 203 -27.38 -0.23 30.29
CA VAL A 203 -28.40 -0.44 31.35
C VAL A 203 -29.79 0.06 30.98
N SER A 204 -29.94 0.76 29.85
CA SER A 204 -31.23 1.31 29.41
C SER A 204 -32.27 0.25 28.99
N GLY A 205 -31.85 -1.02 28.89
CA GLY A 205 -32.69 -2.13 28.39
C GLY A 205 -32.92 -2.11 26.87
N ARG A 206 -32.51 -1.05 26.16
CA ARG A 206 -32.67 -0.91 24.70
C ARG A 206 -31.58 -1.62 23.90
N HIS A 207 -30.42 -1.85 24.49
CA HIS A 207 -29.24 -2.43 23.82
C HIS A 207 -28.85 -3.75 24.47
N VAL A 208 -29.62 -4.81 24.21
CA VAL A 208 -29.51 -6.11 24.91
C VAL A 208 -28.12 -6.74 24.81
N ALA A 209 -27.51 -6.74 23.62
CA ALA A 209 -26.17 -7.31 23.43
C ALA A 209 -25.10 -6.51 24.20
N LEU A 210 -25.18 -5.17 24.18
CA LEU A 210 -24.29 -4.31 24.94
C LEU A 210 -24.49 -4.48 26.46
N GLY A 211 -25.73 -4.66 26.90
CA GLY A 211 -26.06 -4.98 28.29
C GLY A 211 -25.43 -6.30 28.75
N ARG A 212 -25.45 -7.35 27.91
CA ARG A 212 -24.79 -8.64 28.20
C ARG A 212 -23.27 -8.50 28.28
N LEU A 213 -22.66 -7.75 27.35
CA LEU A 213 -21.22 -7.52 27.36
C LEU A 213 -20.73 -6.86 28.66
N LEU A 214 -21.50 -5.92 29.23
CA LEU A 214 -21.13 -5.28 30.51
C LEU A 214 -21.41 -6.13 31.76
N THR A 215 -22.11 -7.26 31.64
CA THR A 215 -22.27 -8.21 32.75
C THR A 215 -21.07 -9.15 32.90
N GLU A 216 -20.27 -9.27 31.85
CA GLU A 216 -18.93 -9.86 31.92
C GLU A 216 -18.01 -8.78 32.53
N LYS A 217 -17.38 -9.08 33.67
CA LYS A 217 -16.69 -8.11 34.53
C LYS A 217 -15.72 -7.20 33.74
N ASP A 218 -15.99 -5.90 33.82
CA ASP A 218 -15.26 -4.78 33.23
C ASP A 218 -15.16 -4.84 31.70
N PHE A 219 -15.57 -3.77 31.01
CA PHE A 219 -15.44 -3.65 29.56
C PHE A 219 -13.96 -3.88 29.20
N PRO A 220 -13.57 -5.06 28.69
CA PRO A 220 -12.17 -5.38 28.56
C PRO A 220 -11.59 -4.48 27.48
N PRO A 221 -10.38 -3.91 27.69
CA PRO A 221 -9.73 -3.19 26.61
C PRO A 221 -9.62 -4.13 25.40
N PRO A 222 -9.85 -3.61 24.19
CA PRO A 222 -9.68 -4.42 23.00
C PRO A 222 -8.27 -5.02 22.97
N GLN A 223 -8.17 -6.27 22.54
CA GLN A 223 -6.86 -6.89 22.27
C GLN A 223 -6.12 -6.09 21.20
N ASP A 224 -4.80 -6.30 21.07
CA ASP A 224 -4.04 -5.76 19.94
C ASP A 224 -4.74 -6.16 18.62
N GLY A 225 -5.34 -5.15 17.98
CA GLY A 225 -6.24 -5.37 16.84
C GLY A 225 -5.52 -6.04 15.69
N LEU A 226 -4.26 -5.68 15.42
CA LEU A 226 -3.45 -6.28 14.37
C LEU A 226 -3.18 -7.74 14.70
N VAL A 227 -2.71 -8.02 15.93
CA VAL A 227 -2.31 -9.38 16.29
C VAL A 227 -3.50 -10.32 16.27
N PHE A 228 -4.58 -9.95 16.97
CA PHE A 228 -5.78 -10.76 17.02
C PHE A 228 -6.34 -11.02 15.63
N GLY A 229 -6.53 -9.98 14.82
CA GLY A 229 -7.12 -10.14 13.50
C GLY A 229 -6.24 -10.92 12.53
N MET A 230 -4.92 -10.73 12.54
CA MET A 230 -4.00 -11.54 11.73
C MET A 230 -4.05 -13.01 12.10
N GLU A 231 -4.08 -13.35 13.39
CA GLU A 231 -4.23 -14.75 13.80
C GLU A 231 -5.54 -15.35 13.28
N ARG A 232 -6.67 -14.65 13.45
CA ARG A 232 -7.98 -15.13 12.97
C ARG A 232 -8.01 -15.28 11.44
N ILE A 233 -7.38 -14.37 10.72
CA ILE A 233 -7.23 -14.45 9.26
C ILE A 233 -6.40 -15.68 8.88
N CYS A 234 -5.24 -15.88 9.51
CA CYS A 234 -4.40 -17.05 9.24
C CYS A 234 -5.09 -18.37 9.60
N ASP A 235 -5.87 -18.42 10.69
CA ASP A 235 -6.65 -19.59 11.08
C ASP A 235 -7.74 -19.89 10.03
N GLY A 236 -8.43 -18.86 9.54
CA GLY A 236 -9.41 -19.00 8.46
C GLY A 236 -8.80 -19.47 7.14
N ILE A 237 -7.60 -18.99 6.79
CA ILE A 237 -6.85 -19.45 5.61
C ILE A 237 -6.42 -20.91 5.79
N GLN A 238 -5.95 -21.30 6.98
CA GLN A 238 -5.61 -22.69 7.27
C GLN A 238 -6.83 -23.60 7.11
N ALA A 239 -7.99 -23.20 7.64
CA ALA A 239 -9.23 -23.95 7.46
C ALA A 239 -9.65 -24.06 5.97
N LEU A 240 -9.39 -23.03 5.15
CA LEU A 240 -9.60 -23.08 3.71
C LEU A 240 -8.66 -24.07 3.02
N ILE A 241 -7.40 -24.13 3.45
CA ILE A 241 -6.40 -25.09 2.97
C ILE A 241 -6.80 -26.51 3.36
N ASP A 242 -7.19 -26.73 4.61
CA ASP A 242 -7.56 -28.04 5.15
C ASP A 242 -8.87 -28.58 4.56
N SER A 243 -9.79 -27.67 4.21
CA SER A 243 -11.06 -28.02 3.55
C SER A 243 -10.96 -28.15 2.03
N ALA A 244 -9.80 -27.80 1.44
CA ALA A 244 -9.57 -28.04 0.03
C ALA A 244 -9.68 -29.55 -0.21
N PRO A 245 -10.61 -30.02 -1.06
CA PRO A 245 -10.64 -31.43 -1.41
C PRO A 245 -9.26 -31.76 -1.96
N VAL A 246 -8.62 -32.81 -1.41
CA VAL A 246 -7.37 -33.36 -1.95
C VAL A 246 -7.56 -33.43 -3.45
N ASP A 247 -6.78 -32.66 -4.22
CA ASP A 247 -6.99 -32.54 -5.65
C ASP A 247 -6.53 -33.83 -6.33
N ASP A 248 -7.36 -34.85 -6.22
CA ASP A 248 -7.20 -36.16 -6.87
C ASP A 248 -7.28 -36.01 -8.40
N ARG A 249 -7.45 -34.79 -8.95
CA ARG A 249 -7.26 -34.55 -10.39
C ARG A 249 -5.80 -34.60 -10.80
N ASN A 250 -4.88 -34.24 -9.90
CA ASN A 250 -3.44 -34.26 -10.19
C ASN A 250 -2.79 -35.61 -9.84
N ASP A 251 -3.43 -36.43 -8.98
CA ASP A 251 -3.02 -37.79 -8.62
C ASP A 251 -3.70 -38.90 -9.45
N ARG A 252 -4.56 -38.53 -10.42
CA ARG A 252 -5.18 -39.49 -11.33
C ARG A 252 -4.14 -40.27 -12.13
N ARG A 253 -4.12 -41.59 -11.92
CA ARG A 253 -3.34 -42.53 -12.71
C ARG A 253 -4.17 -43.13 -13.83
N CYS A 254 -3.52 -43.35 -14.97
CA CYS A 254 -4.14 -43.95 -16.14
C CYS A 254 -4.46 -45.43 -15.86
N PRO A 255 -5.72 -45.90 -15.94
CA PRO A 255 -6.07 -47.29 -15.64
C PRO A 255 -5.39 -48.32 -16.56
N SER A 256 -4.86 -47.90 -17.71
CA SER A 256 -4.19 -48.79 -18.67
C SER A 256 -2.67 -48.90 -18.47
N CYS A 257 -2.02 -47.92 -17.84
CA CYS A 257 -0.55 -47.87 -17.78
C CYS A 257 0.03 -47.18 -16.55
N ASP A 258 -0.83 -46.82 -15.59
CA ASP A 258 -0.50 -46.16 -14.33
C ASP A 258 0.18 -44.78 -14.41
N ALA A 259 0.39 -44.25 -15.61
CA ALA A 259 0.98 -42.92 -15.83
C ALA A 259 0.02 -41.80 -15.35
N PRO A 260 0.56 -40.66 -14.84
CA PRO A 260 -0.26 -39.52 -14.41
C PRO A 260 -1.09 -38.94 -15.57
N VAL A 261 -2.33 -38.59 -15.28
CA VAL A 261 -3.29 -38.05 -16.26
C VAL A 261 -3.42 -36.55 -16.06
N VAL A 262 -2.67 -35.79 -16.87
CA VAL A 262 -2.77 -34.34 -16.88
C VAL A 262 -4.12 -33.91 -17.44
N SER A 263 -4.98 -33.34 -16.60
CA SER A 263 -6.22 -32.67 -17.03
C SER A 263 -5.94 -31.18 -17.24
N GLY A 264 -6.43 -30.61 -18.34
CA GLY A 264 -6.31 -29.17 -18.60
C GLY A 264 -7.18 -28.34 -17.65
N ALA A 265 -6.84 -27.06 -17.48
CA ALA A 265 -7.54 -26.12 -16.60
C ALA A 265 -9.02 -25.90 -16.99
N THR A 266 -9.38 -26.17 -18.25
CA THR A 266 -10.75 -26.10 -18.77
C THR A 266 -11.11 -27.36 -19.56
N GLY A 267 -12.33 -27.86 -19.40
CA GLY A 267 -12.86 -29.03 -20.11
C GLY A 267 -13.13 -30.26 -19.23
N ARG A 268 -13.78 -31.28 -19.81
CA ARG A 268 -14.09 -32.54 -19.13
C ARG A 268 -12.77 -33.27 -18.78
N PRO A 269 -12.59 -33.75 -17.54
CA PRO A 269 -11.35 -34.42 -17.14
C PRO A 269 -11.04 -35.63 -18.02
N ARG A 270 -9.77 -35.83 -18.36
CA ARG A 270 -9.34 -37.00 -19.13
C ARG A 270 -9.29 -38.22 -18.21
N ALA A 271 -9.77 -39.35 -18.68
CA ALA A 271 -9.69 -40.63 -17.96
C ALA A 271 -8.43 -41.45 -18.31
N TYR A 272 -7.73 -41.09 -19.39
CA TYR A 272 -6.55 -41.79 -19.89
C TYR A 272 -5.47 -40.78 -20.31
N CYS A 273 -4.19 -41.12 -20.13
CA CYS A 273 -3.07 -40.25 -20.49
C CYS A 273 -2.90 -40.08 -22.01
N SER A 274 -3.42 -41.02 -22.83
CA SER A 274 -3.35 -40.98 -24.29
C SER A 274 -4.52 -41.69 -24.96
N ALA A 275 -4.76 -41.39 -26.24
CA ALA A 275 -5.74 -42.10 -27.06
C ALA A 275 -5.43 -43.61 -27.17
N ALA A 276 -4.15 -43.98 -27.21
CA ALA A 276 -3.71 -45.37 -27.25
C ALA A 276 -4.09 -46.14 -25.98
N CYS A 277 -3.90 -45.55 -24.80
CA CYS A 277 -4.32 -46.13 -23.52
C CYS A 277 -5.84 -46.35 -23.46
N ARG A 278 -6.62 -45.38 -23.95
CA ARG A 278 -8.08 -45.51 -24.03
C ARG A 278 -8.50 -46.68 -24.93
N GLN A 279 -7.84 -46.83 -26.08
CA GLN A 279 -8.17 -47.87 -27.05
C GLN A 279 -7.79 -49.28 -26.56
N ARG A 280 -6.67 -49.41 -25.84
CA ARG A 280 -6.31 -50.66 -25.14
C ARG A 280 -7.36 -51.06 -24.10
N ALA A 281 -7.77 -50.13 -23.25
CA ALA A 281 -8.77 -50.39 -22.22
C ALA A 281 -10.14 -50.79 -22.82
N TYR A 282 -10.55 -50.21 -23.94
CA TYR A 282 -11.78 -50.61 -24.63
C TYR A 282 -11.71 -51.99 -25.28
N ARG A 283 -10.56 -52.36 -25.87
CA ARG A 283 -10.37 -53.71 -26.42
C ARG A 283 -10.40 -54.79 -25.33
N ALA A 284 -9.77 -54.53 -24.19
CA ALA A 284 -9.75 -55.46 -23.06
C ALA A 284 -11.13 -55.70 -22.41
N ARG A 285 -12.13 -54.83 -22.67
CA ARG A 285 -13.52 -55.00 -22.21
C ARG A 285 -14.42 -55.72 -23.21
N ALA A 286 -13.95 -55.88 -24.46
CA ALA A 286 -14.69 -56.52 -25.54
C ALA A 286 -14.32 -58.01 -25.72
N THR A 287 -13.42 -58.51 -24.87
CA THR A 287 -12.97 -59.91 -24.76
C THR A 287 -13.43 -60.48 -23.42
#